data_AF-A0A498FX24-F1
#
_entry.id   AF-A0A498FX24-F1
#
_cell.length_a   1.000
_cell.length_b   1.000
_cell.length_c   1.000
_cell.angle_alpha   90.00
_cell.angle_beta   90.00
_cell.angle_gamma   90.00
#
_symmetry.space_group_name_H-M   'P 1'
#
loop_
_entity.id
_entity.type
_entity.pdbx_description
1 polymer ?
#
loop_
_entity_poly.entity_id
_entity_poly.type
_entity_poly.pdbx_seq_one_letter_code
_entity_poly.pdbx_strand_id
1 'polypeptide(L)' 'MTTKTVSLDEEAYRLLKAHKREGESFSDVVKRIVDEQSWTEVAGVLSKSEARELESLVRAGRDGSTERRN' A
#
# COMPACT_ATOMS: atom_id res chain seq x y z
N MET A 1 9.14 -13.40 -13.76
CA MET A 1 8.23 -12.54 -12.96
C MET A 1 7.72 -11.44 -13.86
N THR A 2 6.43 -11.10 -13.79
CA THR A 2 5.87 -9.93 -14.48
C THR A 2 6.23 -8.67 -13.70
N THR A 3 6.91 -7.73 -14.34
CA THR A 3 7.22 -6.41 -13.77
C THR A 3 6.18 -5.40 -14.23
N LYS A 4 5.73 -4.54 -13.32
CA LYS A 4 4.93 -3.35 -13.66
C LYS A 4 5.73 -2.12 -13.28
N THR A 5 5.77 -1.14 -14.17
CA THR A 5 6.42 0.14 -13.93
C THR A 5 5.42 1.11 -13.32
N VAL A 6 5.81 1.78 -12.23
CA VAL A 6 5.04 2.84 -11.60
C VAL A 6 5.91 4.09 -11.51
N SER A 7 5.31 5.26 -11.74
CA SER A 7 5.99 6.52 -11.50
C SER A 7 5.91 6.86 -10.02
N LEU A 8 7.02 7.30 -9.45
CA LEU A 8 7.09 7.83 -8.08
C LEU A 8 7.47 9.30 -8.15
N ASP A 9 6.86 10.11 -7.30
CA ASP A 9 7.41 11.43 -7.04
C ASP A 9 8.76 11.32 -6.32
N GLU A 10 9.49 12.44 -6.28
CA GLU A 10 10.83 12.46 -5.72
C GLU A 10 10.86 12.14 -4.21
N GLU A 11 9.81 12.51 -3.48
CA GLU A 11 9.73 12.28 -2.04
C GLU A 11 9.56 10.79 -1.76
N ALA A 12 8.62 10.15 -2.44
CA ALA A 12 8.37 8.71 -2.36
C ALA A 12 9.62 7.91 -2.75
N TYR A 13 10.34 8.32 -3.81
CA TYR A 13 11.61 7.69 -4.19
C TYR A 13 12.67 7.82 -3.08
N ARG A 14 12.84 9.01 -2.49
CA ARG A 14 13.80 9.23 -1.38
C ARG A 14 13.47 8.37 -0.16
N LEU A 15 12.20 8.31 0.23
CA LEU A 15 11.74 7.49 1.35
C LEU A 15 12.01 6.00 1.12
N LEU A 16 11.71 5.50 -0.09
CA LEU A 16 12.01 4.11 -0.48
C LEU A 16 13.50 3.82 -0.49
N LYS A 17 14.31 4.76 -0.99
CA LYS A 17 15.76 4.62 -1.02
C LYS A 17 16.36 4.60 0.39
N ALA A 18 15.84 5.40 1.31
CA ALA A 18 16.30 5.43 2.70
C ALA A 18 16.01 4.11 3.44
N HIS A 19 14.92 3.42 3.09
CA HIS A 19 14.55 2.13 3.68
C HIS A 19 15.27 0.93 3.07
N LYS A 20 15.97 1.11 1.94
CA LYS A 20 16.61 0.02 1.20
C LYS A 20 17.86 -0.48 1.93
N ARG A 21 17.92 -1.78 2.18
CA ARG A 21 19.11 -2.44 2.75
C ARG A 21 20.12 -2.80 1.65
N GLU A 22 21.36 -3.05 2.04
CA GLU A 22 22.41 -3.44 1.10
C GLU A 22 22.05 -4.76 0.39
N GLY A 23 22.17 -4.80 -0.95
CA GLY A 23 21.80 -5.96 -1.77
C GLY A 23 20.30 -6.16 -2.02
N GLU A 24 19.41 -5.37 -1.42
CA GLU A 24 17.95 -5.50 -1.56
C GLU A 24 17.44 -4.83 -2.85
N SER A 25 16.46 -5.40 -3.58
CA SER A 25 15.82 -4.70 -4.70
C SER A 25 14.71 -3.75 -4.22
N PHE A 26 14.33 -2.75 -5.02
CA PHE A 26 13.19 -1.88 -4.64
C PHE A 26 11.87 -2.66 -4.52
N SER A 27 11.70 -3.74 -5.31
CA SER A 27 10.54 -4.62 -5.17
C SER A 27 10.54 -5.35 -3.83
N ASP A 28 11.71 -5.71 -3.30
CA ASP A 28 11.83 -6.38 -2.00
C ASP A 28 11.59 -5.41 -0.85
N VAL A 29 12.09 -4.17 -0.96
CA VAL A 29 11.78 -3.10 -0.01
C VAL A 29 10.28 -2.85 0.07
N VAL A 30 9.62 -2.69 -1.09
CA VAL A 30 8.16 -2.48 -1.14
C VAL A 30 7.46 -3.64 -0.48
N LYS A 31 7.79 -4.89 -0.85
CA LYS A 31 7.21 -6.08 -0.23
C LYS A 31 7.40 -6.07 1.28
N ARG A 32 8.61 -5.86 1.78
CA ARG A 32 8.89 -5.84 3.23
C ARG A 32 8.08 -4.78 3.97
N ILE A 33 8.03 -3.55 3.43
CA ILE A 33 7.26 -2.45 4.05
C ILE A 33 5.76 -2.79 4.09
N VAL A 34 5.21 -3.38 3.03
CA VAL A 34 3.78 -3.74 3.00
C VAL A 34 3.48 -5.05 3.74
N ASP A 35 4.47 -5.93 3.91
CA ASP A 35 4.35 -7.21 4.61
C ASP A 35 4.45 -7.01 6.13
N GLU A 36 5.25 -6.05 6.60
CA GLU A 36 5.26 -5.57 7.99
C GLU A 36 3.98 -4.78 8.34
N GLN A 37 3.28 -4.20 7.36
CA GLN A 37 1.88 -3.79 7.50
C GLN A 37 0.95 -4.99 7.31
N SER A 38 1.24 -6.09 8.01
CA SER A 38 0.26 -7.14 8.20
C SER A 38 -0.88 -6.48 8.99
N TRP A 39 -1.97 -6.13 8.31
CA TRP A 39 -3.21 -5.63 8.93
C TRP A 39 -3.71 -6.55 10.06
N THR A 40 -3.16 -7.74 10.17
CA THR A 40 -3.25 -8.66 11.29
C THR A 40 -2.76 -8.07 12.63
N GLU A 41 -1.79 -7.15 12.66
CA GLU A 41 -1.40 -6.43 13.89
C GLU A 41 -2.39 -5.29 14.25
N VAL A 42 -3.10 -4.76 13.25
CA VAL A 42 -4.18 -3.77 13.44
C VAL A 42 -5.53 -4.47 13.74
N ALA A 43 -5.60 -5.80 13.56
CA ALA A 43 -6.79 -6.59 13.82
C ALA A 43 -7.09 -6.61 15.33
N GLY A 44 -8.04 -5.78 15.74
CA GLY A 44 -8.46 -5.61 17.14
C GLY A 44 -8.49 -4.16 17.62
N VAL A 45 -7.88 -3.22 16.87
CA VAL A 45 -7.90 -1.78 17.19
C VAL A 45 -9.25 -1.15 16.85
N LEU A 46 -9.87 -1.61 15.75
CA LEU A 46 -11.15 -1.08 15.28
C LEU A 46 -12.31 -1.93 15.77
N SER A 47 -13.38 -1.27 16.23
CA SER A 47 -14.67 -1.92 16.45
C SER A 47 -15.25 -2.43 15.13
N LYS A 48 -16.19 -3.39 15.21
CA LYS A 48 -16.88 -3.92 14.01
C LYS A 48 -17.60 -2.85 13.19
N SER A 49 -18.00 -1.73 13.80
CA SER A 49 -18.61 -0.59 13.13
C SER A 49 -17.57 0.22 12.34
N GLU A 50 -16.46 0.57 12.98
CA GLU A 50 -15.38 1.35 12.35
C GLU A 50 -14.71 0.57 11.21
N ALA A 51 -14.58 -0.75 11.37
CA ALA A 51 -14.07 -1.63 10.32
C ALA A 51 -14.97 -1.63 9.06
N ARG A 52 -16.30 -1.63 9.25
CA ARG A 52 -17.26 -1.56 8.13
C ARG A 52 -17.28 -0.20 7.46
N GLU A 53 -17.11 0.87 8.23
CA GLU A 53 -17.00 2.23 7.68
C GLU A 53 -15.75 2.36 6.82
N LEU A 54 -14.60 1.89 7.31
CA LEU A 54 -13.36 1.84 6.54
C LEU A 54 -13.52 1.00 5.26
N GLU A 55 -14.17 -0.16 5.35
CA GLU A 55 -14.45 -1.02 4.19
C GLU A 55 -15.29 -0.27 3.14
N SER A 56 -16.32 0.45 3.56
CA SER A 56 -17.18 1.24 2.67
C SER A 56 -16.41 2.37 1.97
N LEU A 57 -15.56 3.09 2.71
CA LEU A 57 -14.73 4.17 2.16
C LEU A 57 -13.71 3.65 1.14
N VAL A 58 -13.05 2.54 1.44
CA VAL A 58 -12.10 1.90 0.50
C VAL A 58 -12.81 1.42 -0.77
N ARG A 59 -14.01 0.85 -0.63
CA ARG A 59 -14.82 0.38 -1.77
C ARG A 59 -15.25 1.54 -2.66
N ALA A 60 -15.76 2.62 -2.08
CA ALA A 60 -16.14 3.83 -2.81
C ALA A 60 -14.95 4.45 -3.56
N GLY A 61 -13.76 4.47 -2.95
CA GLY A 61 -12.54 4.95 -3.60
C GLY A 61 -12.11 4.09 -4.81
N ARG A 62 -12.28 2.77 -4.75
CA ARG A 62 -11.96 1.85 -5.85
C ARG A 62 -12.93 1.96 -7.02
N ASP A 63 -14.22 2.11 -6.71
CA ASP A 63 -15.26 2.29 -7.73
C ASP A 63 -15.02 3.62 -8.49
N GLY A 64 -14.76 4.72 -7.77
CA GLY A 64 -14.46 6.02 -8.39
C GLY A 64 -13.12 6.11 -9.14
N SER A 65 -12.18 5.22 -8.87
CA SER A 65 -10.91 5.10 -9.61
C SER A 65 -11.05 4.25 -10.88
N THR A 66 -12.04 3.35 -10.92
CA THR A 66 -12.40 2.55 -12.10
C THR A 66 -13.19 3.39 -13.11
N GLU A 67 -14.04 4.28 -12.61
CA GLU A 67 -14.87 5.19 -13.42
C GLU A 67 -14.05 6.28 -14.14
N ARG A 68 -12.86 6.63 -13.62
CA ARG A 68 -11.92 7.57 -14.27
C ARG A 68 -11.03 6.94 -15.35
N ARG A 69 -11.12 5.63 -15.56
CA ARG A 69 -10.33 4.87 -16.55
C ARG A 69 -11.15 4.40 -17.76
N ASN A 70 -12.46 4.64 -17.78
CA ASN A 70 -13.34 4.47 -18.94
C ASN A 70 -13.65 5.84 -19.54
#